data_AF-A0A0J9XDX0-F1
#
_entry.id   AF-A0A0J9XDX0-F1
#
_cell.length_a   1.000
_cell.length_b   1.000
_cell.length_c   1.000
_cell.angle_alpha   90.00
_cell.angle_beta   90.00
_cell.angle_gamma   90.00
#
_symmetry.space_group_name_H-M   'P 1'
#
loop_
_entity.id
_entity.type
_entity.pdbx_description
1 polymer ?
#
loop_
_entity_poly.entity_id
_entity_poly.type
_entity_poly.pdbx_seq_one_letter_code
_entity_poly.pdbx_strand_id
1 'polypeptide(L)'
;MYLNFGLLFALASIALSFNLLPDWRSLSDSNNELPQQPLDLPIASDSITPPAKISKNRELKGRFLHITDIHPDPFYKENTDTDTACHRGKDEDGTTGKYGHPNSRCDSPMTLVNATFDWIEKNLKDEIDFIVWTGDNVRHDRDNKHPRTESHIFDMNKLMVQYLDFLKSDDPIQAYEMPVVPSIGNNDVYPHNLFAEGPTLQTQEFYRIWKDLVPENQMHTFYRGASFMTEVIPGKLVVIAINTLYWFQSNPIVDGCDRRKDPGHKQFRFLSIMLQEFRERGMKVWISGHVPPNSKNFEPSCLDRYSAWMHEYRDVVVGGLFGHMNVDHFLLLDSKAKTPELSVTEKNSMKFTCDIEDDDDIISTLGKIEYLDDLRESYAEIEDDDSGLHTRYSMSYVGSSIIPTYLPGLRVWEYNITGVEEAQNSVYSNGQPFRPWSEVFNEIEQELARLDEEDEYQPLGEEELAMSSIDFQKKKKKKADPTWPPNFGKHVNPGPAYVPQTFTPTRYVQYFANLTAANLGDKEFTYEKEYSTDQSPYNMPDLVVSSWVDFARKLAREIVGNDEKLDISAGKKKKKNKKNKKDKKKKEKKEKKNKKKIRESHKAWQVYLKHAFISSGFELLD
;
A
#
# COMPACT_ATOMS: atom_id res chain seq x y z
N MET A 1 -18.05 -16.51 -48.48
CA MET A 1 -18.03 -17.15 -49.82
C MET A 1 -16.56 -17.24 -50.26
N TYR A 2 -16.20 -18.25 -51.06
CA TYR A 2 -14.84 -18.81 -51.12
C TYR A 2 -13.75 -18.00 -51.87
N LEU A 3 -12.49 -18.35 -51.54
CA LEU A 3 -11.23 -18.12 -52.30
C LEU A 3 -10.72 -16.65 -52.31
N ASN A 4 -9.42 -16.36 -52.40
CA ASN A 4 -8.27 -17.19 -52.81
C ASN A 4 -6.95 -16.60 -52.26
N PHE A 5 -5.95 -17.40 -51.90
CA PHE A 5 -4.52 -17.11 -52.19
C PHE A 5 -3.62 -18.29 -51.78
N GLY A 6 -2.91 -18.87 -52.76
CA GLY A 6 -1.87 -19.86 -52.55
C GLY A 6 -0.81 -19.75 -53.65
N LEU A 7 0.42 -19.44 -53.25
CA LEU A 7 1.64 -19.40 -54.06
C LEU A 7 2.83 -19.38 -53.08
N LEU A 8 3.95 -20.10 -53.25
CA LEU A 8 4.20 -21.32 -54.02
C LEU A 8 5.51 -21.93 -53.46
N PHE A 9 5.54 -23.23 -53.15
CA PHE A 9 6.74 -23.94 -52.67
C PHE A 9 7.34 -24.83 -53.77
N ALA A 10 8.57 -25.34 -53.57
CA ALA A 10 9.44 -26.15 -54.47
C ALA A 10 10.39 -25.32 -55.37
N LEU A 11 11.65 -25.67 -55.66
CA LEU A 11 12.60 -26.77 -55.30
C LEU A 11 14.06 -26.22 -55.59
N ALA A 12 15.23 -26.82 -55.33
CA ALA A 12 15.63 -28.19 -54.97
C ALA A 12 16.81 -28.26 -53.95
N SER A 13 17.84 -29.09 -54.19
CA SER A 13 18.87 -29.56 -53.24
C SER A 13 20.30 -29.65 -53.87
N ILE A 14 21.28 -30.11 -53.06
CA ILE A 14 22.64 -30.66 -53.39
C ILE A 14 23.80 -29.64 -53.50
N ALA A 15 25.03 -29.82 -52.96
CA ALA A 15 25.59 -30.56 -51.80
C ALA A 15 27.12 -30.25 -51.63
N LEU A 16 27.71 -30.53 -50.44
CA LEU A 16 29.17 -30.72 -50.14
C LEU A 16 30.09 -29.46 -50.21
N SER A 17 31.13 -29.26 -49.37
CA SER A 17 31.68 -30.01 -48.22
C SER A 17 32.77 -29.24 -47.43
N PHE A 18 33.23 -29.81 -46.29
CA PHE A 18 34.36 -29.47 -45.38
C PHE A 18 34.03 -28.51 -44.20
N ASN A 19 33.99 -28.93 -42.92
CA ASN A 19 35.01 -29.49 -41.99
C ASN A 19 35.99 -28.41 -41.44
N LEU A 20 36.31 -28.28 -40.13
CA LEU A 20 36.08 -29.10 -38.92
C LEU A 20 35.88 -28.22 -37.65
N LEU A 21 35.31 -28.76 -36.57
CA LEU A 21 35.97 -28.93 -35.24
C LEU A 21 35.03 -29.73 -34.27
N PRO A 22 35.56 -30.60 -33.37
CA PRO A 22 34.74 -31.59 -32.65
C PRO A 22 34.45 -31.29 -31.17
N ASP A 23 33.49 -32.07 -30.66
CA ASP A 23 32.99 -32.20 -29.28
C ASP A 23 34.04 -32.69 -28.26
N TRP A 24 33.85 -32.39 -26.97
CA TRP A 24 34.71 -32.88 -25.88
C TRP A 24 33.91 -33.34 -24.64
N ARG A 25 33.77 -34.66 -24.48
CA ARG A 25 33.54 -35.30 -23.18
C ARG A 25 34.35 -36.59 -23.07
N SER A 26 34.78 -36.87 -21.83
CA SER A 26 35.63 -37.97 -21.39
C SER A 26 37.11 -37.92 -21.79
N LEU A 27 37.97 -37.77 -20.79
CA LEU A 27 39.02 -38.75 -20.47
C LEU A 27 39.49 -38.49 -19.03
N SER A 28 39.48 -39.54 -18.20
CA SER A 28 40.07 -39.53 -16.86
C SER A 28 41.53 -39.98 -16.91
N ASP A 29 42.24 -39.72 -15.82
CA ASP A 29 43.49 -40.37 -15.40
C ASP A 29 44.75 -40.21 -16.26
N SER A 30 45.65 -39.32 -15.80
CA SER A 30 47.01 -39.77 -15.47
C SER A 30 47.76 -38.73 -14.63
N ASN A 31 48.60 -39.22 -13.71
CA ASN A 31 49.35 -38.43 -12.75
C ASN A 31 50.48 -37.61 -13.41
N ASN A 32 50.70 -36.39 -12.93
CA ASN A 32 52.06 -35.84 -12.81
C ASN A 32 52.08 -34.80 -11.68
N GLU A 33 52.97 -35.01 -10.71
CA GLU A 33 53.20 -34.08 -9.59
C GLU A 33 54.19 -32.97 -9.96
N LEU A 34 54.09 -31.84 -9.24
CA LEU A 34 55.12 -30.87 -8.82
C LEU A 34 54.70 -29.39 -9.07
N PRO A 35 55.08 -28.45 -8.20
CA PRO A 35 55.33 -28.56 -6.75
C PRO A 35 54.50 -27.55 -5.92
N GLN A 36 54.26 -27.86 -4.64
CA GLN A 36 53.64 -26.91 -3.71
C GLN A 36 54.65 -25.88 -3.20
N GLN A 37 54.34 -24.60 -3.33
CA GLN A 37 54.81 -23.53 -2.44
C GLN A 37 53.61 -22.67 -2.01
N PRO A 38 53.55 -22.18 -0.76
CA PRO A 38 52.40 -21.41 -0.28
C PRO A 38 52.43 -19.99 -0.87
N LEU A 39 51.31 -19.56 -1.46
CA LEU A 39 51.03 -18.12 -1.55
C LEU A 39 50.42 -17.70 -0.21
N ASP A 40 51.23 -17.10 0.66
CA ASP A 40 50.74 -16.32 1.79
C ASP A 40 50.02 -15.07 1.27
N LEU A 41 48.72 -15.20 1.02
CA LEU A 41 47.83 -14.06 0.90
C LEU A 41 47.49 -13.57 2.31
N PRO A 42 47.73 -12.28 2.63
CA PRO A 42 47.49 -11.77 3.97
C PRO A 42 46.00 -11.88 4.31
N ILE A 43 45.72 -12.42 5.49
CA ILE A 43 44.38 -12.42 6.09
C ILE A 43 43.95 -10.96 6.23
N ALA A 44 43.06 -10.52 5.36
CA ALA A 44 42.39 -9.23 5.49
C ALA A 44 41.49 -9.32 6.73
N SER A 45 41.97 -8.76 7.84
CA SER A 45 41.20 -8.65 9.08
C SER A 45 39.87 -7.96 8.81
N ASP A 46 38.79 -8.56 9.31
CA ASP A 46 37.41 -8.12 9.07
C ASP A 46 37.24 -6.60 9.20
N SER A 47 37.06 -5.92 8.06
CA SER A 47 36.50 -4.59 8.04
C SER A 47 35.00 -4.70 8.30
N ILE A 48 34.65 -4.93 9.57
CA ILE A 48 33.28 -4.73 10.06
C ILE A 48 32.93 -3.28 9.76
N THR A 49 32.17 -3.05 8.68
CA THR A 49 31.59 -1.75 8.38
C THR A 49 30.71 -1.39 9.57
N PRO A 50 31.00 -0.32 10.32
CA PRO A 50 30.12 0.09 11.40
C PRO A 50 28.74 0.44 10.82
N PRO A 51 27.63 0.25 11.56
CA PRO A 51 26.37 0.87 11.16
C PRO A 51 26.59 2.37 10.97
N ALA A 52 25.97 2.93 9.93
CA ALA A 52 26.22 4.29 9.47
C ALA A 52 26.23 5.28 10.65
N LYS A 53 27.35 5.98 10.84
CA LYS A 53 27.45 7.04 11.85
C LYS A 53 26.70 8.25 11.33
N ILE A 54 25.41 8.31 11.66
CA ILE A 54 24.51 9.44 11.38
C ILE A 54 25.21 10.76 11.71
N SER A 55 25.27 11.66 10.74
CA SER A 55 25.74 13.01 10.97
C SER A 55 24.75 13.75 11.90
N LYS A 56 25.27 14.40 12.95
CA LYS A 56 24.57 15.25 13.95
C LYS A 56 23.07 14.96 14.16
N ASN A 57 22.73 14.32 15.30
CA ASN A 57 21.37 14.18 15.86
C ASN A 57 20.39 15.28 15.39
N ARG A 58 19.62 14.98 14.34
CA ARG A 58 18.38 15.71 14.07
C ARG A 58 17.40 15.33 15.18
N GLU A 59 16.98 16.32 15.96
CA GLU A 59 15.96 16.12 16.99
C GLU A 59 14.66 15.65 16.35
N LEU A 60 14.19 14.46 16.72
CA LEU A 60 12.95 13.89 16.22
C LEU A 60 11.77 14.78 16.61
N LYS A 61 10.95 15.13 15.62
CA LYS A 61 9.75 15.96 15.78
C LYS A 61 8.50 15.13 16.08
N GLY A 62 8.57 13.81 15.90
CA GLY A 62 7.45 12.90 16.06
C GLY A 62 6.42 13.09 14.95
N ARG A 63 6.86 13.43 13.74
CA ARG A 63 6.00 13.79 12.60
C ARG A 63 6.50 13.19 11.31
N PHE A 64 5.61 12.83 10.39
CA PHE A 64 5.99 12.43 9.04
C PHE A 64 4.96 12.89 8.00
N LEU A 65 5.42 13.11 6.76
CA LEU A 65 4.57 13.49 5.64
C LEU A 65 4.13 12.25 4.86
N HIS A 66 2.86 12.20 4.49
CA HIS A 66 2.30 11.22 3.55
C HIS A 66 1.70 11.98 2.36
N ILE A 67 2.22 11.68 1.17
CA ILE A 67 1.79 12.24 -0.13
C ILE A 67 1.56 11.10 -1.12
N THR A 68 0.66 11.32 -2.07
CA THR A 68 0.25 10.28 -3.03
C THR A 68 -0.37 10.90 -4.28
N ASP A 69 -0.41 10.13 -5.37
CA ASP A 69 -1.24 10.38 -6.55
C ASP A 69 -1.03 11.81 -7.06
N ILE A 70 0.20 12.08 -7.50
CA ILE A 70 0.63 13.41 -7.90
C ILE A 70 0.20 13.69 -9.34
N HIS A 71 0.24 12.67 -10.20
CA HIS A 71 -0.13 12.73 -11.62
C HIS A 71 0.34 14.01 -12.34
N PRO A 72 1.65 14.29 -12.37
CA PRO A 72 2.18 15.42 -13.11
C PRO A 72 1.88 15.29 -14.60
N ASP A 73 1.34 16.36 -15.17
CA ASP A 73 1.01 16.49 -16.58
C ASP A 73 1.80 17.64 -17.25
N PRO A 74 2.79 17.32 -18.09
CA PRO A 74 3.50 18.30 -18.92
C PRO A 74 2.68 18.88 -20.08
N PHE A 75 1.51 18.34 -20.41
CA PHE A 75 0.69 18.73 -21.57
C PHE A 75 -0.49 19.65 -21.24
N TYR A 76 -0.85 19.76 -19.95
CA TYR A 76 -1.85 20.65 -19.39
C TYR A 76 -1.74 22.07 -19.92
N LYS A 77 -2.88 22.72 -20.16
CA LYS A 77 -2.93 24.15 -20.52
C LYS A 77 -3.99 24.89 -19.72
N GLU A 78 -3.70 26.16 -19.47
CA GLU A 78 -4.66 27.12 -18.93
C GLU A 78 -5.65 27.55 -20.02
N ASN A 79 -6.88 27.86 -19.63
CA ASN A 79 -7.97 28.34 -20.50
C ASN A 79 -8.32 27.37 -21.65
N THR A 80 -8.37 26.08 -21.34
CA THR A 80 -8.73 24.97 -22.23
C THR A 80 -9.89 24.16 -21.67
N ASP A 81 -10.41 23.22 -22.46
CA ASP A 81 -11.58 22.39 -22.18
C ASP A 81 -11.19 21.14 -21.36
N THR A 82 -11.89 20.91 -20.25
CA THR A 82 -11.68 19.78 -19.33
C THR A 82 -11.94 18.42 -19.97
N ASP A 83 -12.85 18.33 -20.94
CA ASP A 83 -13.24 17.07 -21.59
C ASP A 83 -12.18 16.56 -22.58
N THR A 84 -11.19 17.40 -22.92
CA THR A 84 -10.08 17.05 -23.82
C THR A 84 -8.78 16.73 -23.08
N ALA A 85 -8.91 16.17 -21.87
CA ALA A 85 -7.83 15.95 -20.91
C ALA A 85 -7.07 17.24 -20.55
N CYS A 86 -7.72 18.41 -20.65
CA CYS A 86 -7.13 19.71 -20.28
C CYS A 86 -5.89 20.10 -21.12
N HIS A 87 -5.71 19.47 -22.28
CA HIS A 87 -4.59 19.74 -23.20
C HIS A 87 -4.95 20.72 -24.34
N ARG A 88 -6.25 20.91 -24.65
CA ARG A 88 -6.70 21.58 -25.89
C ARG A 88 -8.17 22.04 -25.81
N GLY A 89 -8.71 22.46 -26.95
CA GLY A 89 -10.03 23.11 -26.99
C GLY A 89 -9.93 24.57 -26.54
N LYS A 90 -11.01 25.30 -26.76
CA LYS A 90 -11.27 26.61 -26.17
C LYS A 90 -12.76 26.62 -25.86
N ASP A 91 -13.09 26.55 -24.59
CA ASP A 91 -14.40 27.02 -24.14
C ASP A 91 -14.49 28.52 -24.43
N GLU A 92 -15.69 29.02 -24.71
CA GLU A 92 -15.89 30.47 -24.90
C GLU A 92 -15.59 31.25 -23.60
N ASP A 93 -15.60 30.58 -22.44
CA ASP A 93 -15.32 31.13 -21.10
C ASP A 93 -14.00 30.61 -20.44
N GLY A 94 -13.28 29.65 -21.05
CA GLY A 94 -11.96 29.16 -20.60
C GLY A 94 -11.89 28.59 -19.17
N THR A 95 -12.20 27.31 -18.98
CA THR A 95 -12.42 26.71 -17.64
C THR A 95 -11.14 26.38 -16.86
N THR A 96 -10.06 25.89 -17.49
CA THR A 96 -8.86 25.41 -16.76
C THR A 96 -7.97 26.53 -16.18
N GLY A 97 -7.67 26.47 -14.88
CA GLY A 97 -6.86 27.46 -14.17
C GLY A 97 -5.39 27.10 -14.00
N LYS A 98 -4.55 28.10 -13.68
CA LYS A 98 -3.09 27.99 -13.54
C LYS A 98 -2.59 26.81 -12.69
N TYR A 99 -3.25 26.52 -11.58
CA TYR A 99 -2.85 25.47 -10.62
C TYR A 99 -3.70 24.19 -10.73
N GLY A 100 -4.41 24.00 -11.84
CA GLY A 100 -5.33 22.88 -12.03
C GLY A 100 -6.79 23.31 -11.98
N HIS A 101 -7.69 22.37 -12.26
CA HIS A 101 -9.15 22.56 -12.16
C HIS A 101 -9.72 21.47 -11.24
N PRO A 102 -10.19 21.80 -10.01
CA PRO A 102 -10.79 20.80 -9.11
C PRO A 102 -12.11 20.27 -9.68
N ASN A 103 -12.54 19.08 -9.24
CA ASN A 103 -13.77 18.41 -9.69
C ASN A 103 -13.81 18.19 -11.21
N SER A 104 -12.68 17.82 -11.80
CA SER A 104 -12.54 17.59 -13.25
C SER A 104 -11.65 16.38 -13.56
N ARG A 105 -11.56 16.03 -14.85
CA ARG A 105 -10.68 14.95 -15.36
C ARG A 105 -9.22 15.39 -15.57
N CYS A 106 -8.86 16.61 -15.17
CA CYS A 106 -7.49 17.11 -15.30
C CYS A 106 -6.51 16.41 -14.35
N ASP A 107 -5.35 16.05 -14.90
CA ASP A 107 -4.16 15.74 -14.14
C ASP A 107 -3.47 17.03 -13.59
N SER A 108 -2.43 16.89 -12.76
CA SER A 108 -1.75 18.03 -12.12
C SER A 108 -0.87 18.79 -13.09
N PRO A 109 -1.10 20.09 -13.36
CA PRO A 109 -0.12 20.87 -14.11
C PRO A 109 1.20 21.00 -13.34
N MET A 110 2.32 21.09 -14.06
CA MET A 110 3.64 21.27 -13.45
C MET A 110 3.75 22.49 -12.52
N THR A 111 2.91 23.51 -12.71
CA THR A 111 2.76 24.68 -11.83
C THR A 111 2.21 24.33 -10.44
N LEU A 112 1.28 23.38 -10.35
CA LEU A 112 0.80 22.83 -9.08
C LEU A 112 1.91 22.03 -8.41
N VAL A 113 2.55 21.12 -9.15
CA VAL A 113 3.64 20.26 -8.64
C VAL A 113 4.77 21.11 -8.05
N ASN A 114 5.27 22.10 -8.81
CA ASN A 114 6.26 23.06 -8.32
C ASN A 114 5.83 23.72 -7.01
N ALA A 115 4.63 24.32 -6.99
CA ALA A 115 4.16 25.08 -5.83
C ALA A 115 3.90 24.19 -4.60
N THR A 116 3.57 22.91 -4.80
CA THR A 116 3.45 21.91 -3.74
C THR A 116 4.80 21.57 -3.12
N PHE A 117 5.83 21.29 -3.93
CA PHE A 117 7.16 20.99 -3.39
C PHE A 117 7.84 22.24 -2.78
N ASP A 118 7.70 23.42 -3.38
CA ASP A 118 8.12 24.71 -2.80
C ASP A 118 7.48 24.93 -1.41
N TRP A 119 6.19 24.58 -1.27
CA TRP A 119 5.48 24.70 0.01
C TRP A 119 5.95 23.65 1.03
N ILE A 120 6.20 22.40 0.62
CA ILE A 120 6.73 21.34 1.49
C ILE A 120 8.13 21.72 2.00
N GLU A 121 9.03 22.18 1.13
CA GLU A 121 10.37 22.65 1.52
C GLU A 121 10.26 23.77 2.57
N LYS A 122 9.48 24.80 2.26
CA LYS A 122 9.37 26.02 3.09
C LYS A 122 8.67 25.82 4.44
N ASN A 123 7.71 24.89 4.54
CA ASN A 123 6.84 24.77 5.72
C ASN A 123 6.99 23.45 6.49
N LEU A 124 7.50 22.39 5.86
CA LEU A 124 7.57 21.06 6.46
C LEU A 124 8.99 20.49 6.58
N LYS A 125 9.98 20.88 5.74
CA LYS A 125 11.32 20.26 5.72
C LYS A 125 11.88 20.00 7.12
N ASP A 126 11.94 21.03 7.96
CA ASP A 126 12.55 20.99 9.30
C ASP A 126 11.63 20.38 10.38
N GLU A 127 10.35 20.20 10.07
CA GLU A 127 9.25 19.89 10.99
C GLU A 127 8.78 18.41 10.95
N ILE A 128 9.35 17.60 10.05
CA ILE A 128 9.01 16.18 9.85
C ILE A 128 10.26 15.29 9.80
N ASP A 129 10.14 14.03 10.23
CA ASP A 129 11.26 13.09 10.39
C ASP A 129 11.53 12.23 9.14
N PHE A 130 10.49 11.96 8.35
CA PHE A 130 10.54 11.20 7.10
C PHE A 130 9.34 11.50 6.19
N ILE A 131 9.41 11.04 4.93
CA ILE A 131 8.31 11.10 3.95
C ILE A 131 7.95 9.69 3.48
N VAL A 132 6.65 9.40 3.42
CA VAL A 132 6.08 8.24 2.72
C VAL A 132 5.36 8.75 1.48
N TRP A 133 5.68 8.19 0.31
CA TRP A 133 5.18 8.65 -0.98
C TRP A 133 4.60 7.47 -1.76
N THR A 134 3.27 7.37 -1.83
CA THR A 134 2.59 6.14 -2.28
C THR A 134 2.32 6.09 -3.80
N GLY A 135 3.18 6.72 -4.62
CA GLY A 135 3.22 6.52 -6.08
C GLY A 135 2.24 7.35 -6.91
N ASP A 136 2.07 6.92 -8.15
CA ASP A 136 1.32 7.56 -9.25
C ASP A 136 1.88 8.91 -9.67
N ASN A 137 3.01 8.79 -10.38
CA ASN A 137 3.95 9.85 -10.68
C ASN A 137 3.89 10.30 -12.15
N VAL A 138 2.77 10.02 -12.82
CA VAL A 138 2.50 10.40 -14.20
C VAL A 138 0.99 10.54 -14.42
N ARG A 139 0.60 11.50 -15.28
CA ARG A 139 -0.78 11.70 -15.72
C ARG A 139 -1.48 10.43 -16.25
N HIS A 140 -2.80 10.40 -16.17
CA HIS A 140 -3.63 9.34 -16.74
C HIS A 140 -3.47 9.26 -18.27
N ASP A 141 -3.75 8.09 -18.87
CA ASP A 141 -3.59 7.89 -20.32
C ASP A 141 -4.86 8.23 -21.14
N ARG A 142 -5.41 9.43 -20.89
CA ARG A 142 -6.72 9.87 -21.42
C ARG A 142 -6.64 10.62 -22.77
N ASP A 143 -5.45 11.03 -23.24
CA ASP A 143 -5.29 11.72 -24.54
C ASP A 143 -4.58 10.90 -25.61
N ASN A 144 -5.36 10.34 -26.53
CA ASN A 144 -4.88 9.62 -27.71
C ASN A 144 -3.92 10.41 -28.64
N LYS A 145 -3.79 11.75 -28.53
CA LYS A 145 -2.77 12.53 -29.27
C LYS A 145 -1.42 12.60 -28.55
N HIS A 146 -1.42 12.35 -27.25
CA HIS A 146 -0.24 12.31 -26.39
C HIS A 146 -0.30 11.03 -25.54
N PRO A 147 -0.22 9.83 -26.16
CA PRO A 147 -0.28 8.57 -25.41
C PRO A 147 0.87 8.47 -24.40
N ARG A 148 0.62 7.86 -23.25
CA ARG A 148 1.61 7.57 -22.21
C ARG A 148 2.51 6.45 -22.71
N THR A 149 3.82 6.69 -22.71
CA THR A 149 4.82 5.70 -23.09
C THR A 149 5.64 5.30 -21.88
N GLU A 150 6.24 4.10 -21.91
CA GLU A 150 7.15 3.65 -20.86
C GLU A 150 8.29 4.66 -20.59
N SER A 151 8.86 5.27 -21.63
CA SER A 151 9.87 6.33 -21.47
C SER A 151 9.34 7.57 -20.73
N HIS A 152 8.10 7.99 -21.02
CA HIS A 152 7.47 9.13 -20.33
C HIS A 152 7.27 8.83 -18.84
N ILE A 153 6.88 7.60 -18.49
CA ILE A 153 6.73 7.17 -17.09
C ILE A 153 8.07 7.27 -16.35
N PHE A 154 9.15 6.78 -16.94
CA PHE A 154 10.49 6.84 -16.35
C PHE A 154 11.02 8.27 -16.24
N ASP A 155 10.81 9.11 -17.26
CA ASP A 155 11.17 10.52 -17.22
C ASP A 155 10.41 11.28 -16.12
N MET A 156 9.11 11.03 -15.95
CA MET A 156 8.32 11.66 -14.88
C MET A 156 8.68 11.12 -13.49
N ASN A 157 8.90 9.81 -13.32
CA ASN A 157 9.38 9.25 -12.05
C ASN A 157 10.76 9.82 -11.66
N LYS A 158 11.66 10.02 -12.64
CA LYS A 158 12.95 10.69 -12.43
C LYS A 158 12.77 12.16 -12.07
N LEU A 159 11.85 12.88 -12.69
CA LEU A 159 11.51 14.25 -12.33
C LEU A 159 10.97 14.34 -10.89
N MET A 160 10.15 13.37 -10.47
CA MET A 160 9.65 13.32 -9.09
C MET A 160 10.76 13.08 -8.06
N VAL A 161 11.80 12.30 -8.39
CA VAL A 161 13.01 12.21 -7.54
C VAL A 161 13.78 13.53 -7.50
N GLN A 162 13.83 14.29 -8.60
CA GLN A 162 14.47 15.61 -8.64
C GLN A 162 13.75 16.67 -7.80
N TYR A 163 12.42 16.56 -7.63
CA TYR A 163 11.69 17.40 -6.67
C TYR A 163 12.08 17.15 -5.20
N LEU A 164 12.80 16.06 -4.89
CA LEU A 164 13.36 15.79 -3.56
C LEU A 164 14.77 16.37 -3.38
N ASP A 165 15.33 17.09 -4.37
CA ASP A 165 16.72 17.59 -4.30
C ASP A 165 16.97 18.54 -3.12
N PHE A 166 15.95 19.24 -2.62
CA PHE A 166 16.02 20.07 -1.40
C PHE A 166 16.29 19.27 -0.12
N LEU A 167 16.16 17.94 -0.17
CA LEU A 167 16.45 17.00 0.93
C LEU A 167 17.81 16.33 0.79
N LYS A 168 18.57 16.59 -0.28
CA LYS A 168 19.90 15.98 -0.47
C LYS A 168 20.85 16.36 0.66
N SER A 169 21.64 15.39 1.08
CA SER A 169 22.64 15.54 2.13
C SER A 169 24.04 15.69 1.54
N ASP A 170 24.89 16.47 2.20
CA ASP A 170 26.31 16.62 1.89
C ASP A 170 27.16 15.38 2.29
N ASP A 171 26.57 14.41 3.00
CA ASP A 171 27.23 13.18 3.44
C ASP A 171 27.38 12.19 2.27
N PRO A 172 28.61 11.74 1.93
CA PRO A 172 28.85 10.80 0.83
C PRO A 172 28.29 9.39 1.06
N ILE A 173 27.81 9.06 2.26
CA ILE A 173 27.21 7.76 2.63
C ILE A 173 25.68 7.85 2.70
N GLN A 174 25.12 9.04 2.98
CA GLN A 174 23.69 9.27 3.14
C GLN A 174 23.21 10.30 2.11
N ALA A 175 22.56 9.84 1.05
CA ALA A 175 22.13 10.70 -0.08
C ALA A 175 21.10 11.78 0.30
N TYR A 176 20.28 11.54 1.33
CA TYR A 176 19.23 12.45 1.78
C TYR A 176 19.28 12.69 3.29
N GLU A 177 19.19 13.95 3.74
CA GLU A 177 19.12 14.36 5.15
C GLU A 177 17.92 13.73 5.88
N MET A 178 16.87 13.41 5.12
CA MET A 178 15.63 12.84 5.58
C MET A 178 15.25 11.61 4.74
N PRO A 179 14.89 10.46 5.35
CA PRO A 179 14.40 9.30 4.62
C PRO A 179 13.12 9.61 3.82
N VAL A 180 13.10 9.19 2.55
CA VAL A 180 11.91 9.22 1.69
C VAL A 180 11.67 7.81 1.15
N VAL A 181 10.44 7.32 1.30
CA VAL A 181 10.08 5.93 0.96
C VAL A 181 8.98 5.93 -0.11
N PRO A 182 9.35 5.85 -1.41
CA PRO A 182 8.39 5.69 -2.51
C PRO A 182 7.70 4.32 -2.51
N SER A 183 6.57 4.23 -3.21
CA SER A 183 5.92 2.99 -3.65
C SER A 183 5.51 3.13 -5.13
N ILE A 184 5.42 2.03 -5.88
CA ILE A 184 4.98 2.04 -7.29
C ILE A 184 3.44 2.11 -7.34
N GLY A 185 2.90 3.04 -8.13
CA GLY A 185 1.47 3.13 -8.43
C GLY A 185 1.03 2.46 -9.73
N ASN A 186 -0.27 2.43 -10.01
CA ASN A 186 -0.84 1.72 -11.16
C ASN A 186 -0.78 2.52 -12.48
N ASN A 187 -0.55 3.83 -12.42
CA ASN A 187 -0.14 4.66 -13.57
C ASN A 187 1.38 4.71 -13.76
N ASP A 188 2.20 4.28 -12.78
CA ASP A 188 3.65 4.13 -12.93
C ASP A 188 4.08 2.93 -13.81
N VAL A 189 3.14 2.28 -14.52
CA VAL A 189 3.40 1.06 -15.30
C VAL A 189 2.80 1.12 -16.70
N TYR A 190 3.47 0.48 -17.67
CA TYR A 190 3.02 0.38 -19.06
C TYR A 190 3.00 -1.07 -19.55
N PRO A 191 1.88 -1.59 -20.09
CA PRO A 191 0.55 -0.98 -20.10
C PRO A 191 0.01 -0.67 -18.70
N HIS A 192 -1.03 0.16 -18.61
CA HIS A 192 -1.69 0.50 -17.33
C HIS A 192 -2.08 -0.76 -16.54
N ASN A 193 -1.94 -0.70 -15.21
CA ASN A 193 -2.16 -1.79 -14.25
C ASN A 193 -1.26 -3.05 -14.43
N LEU A 194 -0.63 -3.25 -15.58
CA LEU A 194 0.16 -4.44 -15.89
C LEU A 194 1.59 -4.30 -15.34
N PHE A 195 1.88 -5.07 -14.28
CA PHE A 195 3.23 -5.19 -13.74
C PHE A 195 3.61 -6.66 -13.55
N ALA A 196 4.69 -7.06 -14.22
CA ALA A 196 5.17 -8.43 -14.22
C ALA A 196 6.08 -8.72 -13.01
N GLU A 197 6.25 -10.00 -12.69
CA GLU A 197 7.30 -10.41 -11.76
C GLU A 197 8.68 -10.07 -12.36
N GLY A 198 9.58 -9.53 -11.53
CA GLY A 198 10.95 -9.27 -11.92
C GLY A 198 11.89 -10.47 -11.80
N PRO A 199 13.12 -10.39 -12.31
CA PRO A 199 13.76 -9.19 -12.85
C PRO A 199 13.31 -8.84 -14.28
N THR A 200 12.77 -7.64 -14.47
CA THR A 200 12.44 -7.06 -15.79
C THR A 200 13.29 -5.82 -16.05
N LEU A 201 13.32 -5.33 -17.30
CA LEU A 201 13.92 -4.03 -17.61
C LEU A 201 13.23 -2.90 -16.84
N GLN A 202 11.91 -3.00 -16.63
CA GLN A 202 11.12 -2.05 -15.85
C GLN A 202 11.57 -2.00 -14.39
N THR A 203 11.72 -3.15 -13.70
CA THR A 203 12.18 -3.15 -12.29
C THR A 203 13.62 -2.66 -12.15
N GLN A 204 14.47 -2.95 -13.14
CA GLN A 204 15.85 -2.44 -13.17
C GLN A 204 15.92 -0.93 -13.38
N GLU A 205 15.08 -0.38 -14.25
CA GLU A 205 15.03 1.05 -14.52
C GLU A 205 14.44 1.83 -13.33
N PHE A 206 13.40 1.30 -12.66
CA PHE A 206 12.91 1.87 -11.40
C PHE A 206 13.99 1.92 -10.33
N TYR A 207 14.77 0.85 -10.14
CA TYR A 207 15.91 0.88 -9.22
C TYR A 207 16.96 1.90 -9.66
N ARG A 208 17.25 2.03 -10.96
CA ARG A 208 18.21 3.02 -11.48
C ARG A 208 17.79 4.46 -11.18
N ILE A 209 16.48 4.73 -11.22
CA ILE A 209 15.88 6.03 -10.89
C ILE A 209 15.89 6.24 -9.35
N TRP A 210 15.57 5.20 -8.57
CA TRP A 210 15.47 5.24 -7.11
C TRP A 210 16.74 4.80 -6.37
N LYS A 211 17.90 4.73 -7.04
CA LYS A 211 19.16 4.21 -6.49
C LYS A 211 19.65 4.90 -5.21
N ASP A 212 19.23 6.15 -5.00
CA ASP A 212 19.58 6.99 -3.85
C ASP A 212 18.51 6.94 -2.74
N LEU A 213 17.38 6.27 -3.01
CA LEU A 213 16.23 6.06 -2.10
C LEU A 213 16.13 4.60 -1.61
N VAL A 214 16.48 3.64 -2.46
CA VAL A 214 16.49 2.19 -2.17
C VAL A 214 17.90 1.79 -1.71
N PRO A 215 18.08 1.25 -0.49
CA PRO A 215 19.40 0.83 -0.01
C PRO A 215 20.05 -0.22 -0.92
N GLU A 216 21.34 -0.05 -1.24
CA GLU A 216 22.07 -0.87 -2.23
C GLU A 216 22.01 -2.38 -1.95
N ASN A 217 22.04 -2.78 -0.68
CA ASN A 217 21.94 -4.17 -0.25
C ASN A 217 20.56 -4.83 -0.53
N GLN A 218 19.59 -4.07 -1.05
CA GLN A 218 18.26 -4.53 -1.47
C GLN A 218 18.09 -4.56 -2.99
N MET A 219 19.12 -4.23 -3.78
CA MET A 219 19.06 -4.19 -5.26
C MET A 219 18.45 -5.47 -5.85
N HIS A 220 18.94 -6.65 -5.46
CA HIS A 220 18.51 -7.93 -6.00
C HIS A 220 17.04 -8.27 -5.65
N THR A 221 16.64 -7.99 -4.41
CA THR A 221 15.26 -8.17 -3.96
C THR A 221 14.31 -7.16 -4.58
N PHE A 222 14.76 -5.92 -4.81
CA PHE A 222 14.01 -4.90 -5.53
C PHE A 222 13.85 -5.27 -7.01
N TYR A 223 14.89 -5.78 -7.68
CA TYR A 223 14.76 -6.24 -9.06
C TYR A 223 13.71 -7.33 -9.22
N ARG A 224 13.57 -8.26 -8.25
CA ARG A 224 12.55 -9.31 -8.27
C ARG A 224 11.14 -8.79 -7.94
N GLY A 225 11.00 -8.04 -6.85
CA GLY A 225 9.69 -7.72 -6.26
C GLY A 225 9.27 -6.25 -6.24
N ALA A 226 10.10 -5.34 -6.77
CA ALA A 226 9.94 -3.88 -6.66
C ALA A 226 9.54 -3.39 -5.25
N SER A 227 10.03 -4.09 -4.23
CA SER A 227 9.70 -3.93 -2.82
C SER A 227 10.99 -3.81 -2.01
N PHE A 228 10.99 -2.96 -0.99
CA PHE A 228 12.14 -2.66 -0.16
C PHE A 228 11.72 -2.09 1.19
N MET A 229 12.66 -1.90 2.10
CA MET A 229 12.45 -1.24 3.38
C MET A 229 13.50 -0.16 3.65
N THR A 230 13.12 0.83 4.45
CA THR A 230 14.02 1.86 4.97
C THR A 230 13.81 2.02 6.48
N GLU A 231 14.89 1.97 7.25
CA GLU A 231 14.87 2.30 8.68
C GLU A 231 14.72 3.82 8.86
N VAL A 232 13.49 4.32 8.82
CA VAL A 232 13.18 5.75 8.99
C VAL A 232 13.56 6.28 10.38
N ILE A 233 13.63 5.39 11.39
CA ILE A 233 14.34 5.64 12.64
C ILE A 233 15.26 4.42 12.90
N PRO A 234 16.59 4.56 12.73
CA PRO A 234 17.52 3.44 12.78
C PRO A 234 17.39 2.53 14.00
N GLY A 235 17.31 1.22 13.74
CA GLY A 235 17.11 0.17 14.74
C GLY A 235 15.74 0.14 15.41
N LYS A 236 14.76 0.98 15.01
CA LYS A 236 13.53 1.22 15.80
C LYS A 236 12.24 1.28 14.99
N LEU A 237 12.18 2.09 13.94
CA LEU A 237 10.99 2.27 13.09
C LEU A 237 11.38 2.10 11.63
N VAL A 238 10.60 1.29 10.92
CA VAL A 238 10.80 0.96 9.51
C VAL A 238 9.56 1.34 8.72
N VAL A 239 9.74 1.78 7.49
CA VAL A 239 8.68 1.74 6.48
C VAL A 239 9.07 0.67 5.46
N ILE A 240 8.16 -0.28 5.20
CA ILE A 240 8.33 -1.30 4.14
C ILE A 240 7.41 -0.94 2.98
N ALA A 241 8.00 -0.66 1.82
CA ALA A 241 7.28 -0.44 0.57
C ALA A 241 7.06 -1.80 -0.11
N ILE A 242 5.79 -2.14 -0.32
CA ILE A 242 5.34 -3.34 -1.03
C ILE A 242 4.75 -2.96 -2.38
N ASN A 243 4.92 -3.83 -3.37
CA ASN A 243 4.29 -3.66 -4.67
C ASN A 243 2.86 -4.20 -4.67
N THR A 244 1.89 -3.32 -4.42
CA THR A 244 0.47 -3.68 -4.37
C THR A 244 -0.09 -4.20 -5.69
N LEU A 245 0.59 -3.95 -6.83
CA LEU A 245 0.17 -4.48 -8.14
C LEU A 245 0.27 -6.01 -8.22
N TYR A 246 1.06 -6.66 -7.35
CA TYR A 246 1.08 -8.12 -7.25
C TYR A 246 -0.11 -8.74 -6.51
N TRP A 247 -0.96 -7.90 -5.91
CA TRP A 247 -2.20 -8.30 -5.26
C TRP A 247 -3.45 -7.66 -5.91
N PHE A 248 -3.27 -6.80 -6.91
CA PHE A 248 -4.32 -5.98 -7.51
C PHE A 248 -5.14 -6.76 -8.56
N GLN A 249 -6.47 -6.80 -8.40
CA GLN A 249 -7.38 -7.51 -9.31
C GLN A 249 -7.30 -6.97 -10.75
N SER A 250 -7.05 -5.67 -10.95
CA SER A 250 -6.96 -5.06 -12.27
C SER A 250 -5.61 -5.29 -12.97
N ASN A 251 -4.63 -5.95 -12.34
CA ASN A 251 -3.39 -6.37 -13.01
C ASN A 251 -3.63 -7.71 -13.75
N PRO A 252 -3.71 -7.75 -15.09
CA PRO A 252 -4.22 -8.89 -15.84
C PRO A 252 -3.29 -10.12 -15.88
N ILE A 253 -2.10 -10.02 -15.28
CA ILE A 253 -1.09 -11.10 -15.25
C ILE A 253 -0.79 -11.64 -13.84
N VAL A 254 -1.58 -11.23 -12.84
CA VAL A 254 -1.54 -11.84 -11.50
C VAL A 254 -2.81 -12.64 -11.26
N ASP A 255 -2.70 -13.69 -10.46
CA ASP A 255 -3.75 -14.73 -10.32
C ASP A 255 -3.73 -15.23 -8.87
N GLY A 256 -3.87 -14.27 -7.95
CA GLY A 256 -3.89 -14.49 -6.51
C GLY A 256 -2.54 -14.79 -5.86
N CYS A 257 -2.62 -15.41 -4.69
CA CYS A 257 -1.48 -15.68 -3.81
C CYS A 257 -1.36 -17.17 -3.42
N ASP A 258 -2.14 -18.05 -4.05
CA ASP A 258 -2.25 -19.46 -3.66
C ASP A 258 -1.22 -20.40 -4.29
N ARG A 259 -0.64 -20.07 -5.45
CA ARG A 259 0.41 -20.88 -6.09
C ARG A 259 1.76 -20.22 -5.90
N ARG A 260 2.80 -21.05 -5.78
CA ARG A 260 4.18 -20.63 -5.48
C ARG A 260 4.78 -19.71 -6.54
N LYS A 261 4.48 -19.99 -7.80
CA LYS A 261 4.82 -19.14 -8.95
C LYS A 261 4.15 -17.76 -8.97
N ASP A 262 3.07 -17.53 -8.21
CA ASP A 262 2.33 -16.27 -8.31
C ASP A 262 3.12 -15.16 -7.60
N PRO A 263 3.30 -13.98 -8.22
CA PRO A 263 4.13 -12.93 -7.62
C PRO A 263 3.56 -12.44 -6.28
N GLY A 264 2.25 -12.51 -6.10
CA GLY A 264 1.59 -12.24 -4.81
C GLY A 264 2.01 -13.21 -3.70
N HIS A 265 2.22 -14.50 -4.00
CA HIS A 265 2.72 -15.50 -3.06
C HIS A 265 4.17 -15.21 -2.66
N LYS A 266 5.02 -14.90 -3.65
CA LYS A 266 6.42 -14.54 -3.46
C LYS A 266 6.59 -13.25 -2.65
N GLN A 267 5.74 -12.26 -2.87
CA GLN A 267 5.67 -11.04 -2.05
C GLN A 267 5.27 -11.34 -0.60
N PHE A 268 4.35 -12.28 -0.35
CA PHE A 268 4.10 -12.75 1.01
C PHE A 268 5.29 -13.49 1.63
N ARG A 269 6.09 -14.23 0.85
CA ARG A 269 7.32 -14.84 1.36
C ARG A 269 8.35 -13.78 1.77
N PHE A 270 8.55 -12.74 0.95
CA PHE A 270 9.35 -11.55 1.33
C PHE A 270 8.85 -10.93 2.64
N LEU A 271 7.56 -10.56 2.69
CA LEU A 271 6.95 -9.94 3.87
C LEU A 271 7.05 -10.83 5.12
N SER A 272 6.94 -12.16 4.97
CA SER A 272 7.03 -13.12 6.08
C SER A 272 8.38 -13.07 6.81
N ILE A 273 9.48 -12.96 6.05
CA ILE A 273 10.84 -12.90 6.60
C ILE A 273 11.06 -11.53 7.24
N MET A 274 10.67 -10.45 6.56
CA MET A 274 10.84 -9.09 7.07
C MET A 274 10.07 -8.83 8.38
N LEU A 275 8.80 -9.25 8.48
CA LEU A 275 8.00 -9.07 9.69
C LEU A 275 8.55 -9.88 10.88
N GLN A 276 9.10 -11.08 10.63
CA GLN A 276 9.77 -11.88 11.66
C GLN A 276 11.06 -11.19 12.14
N GLU A 277 11.90 -10.68 11.23
CA GLU A 277 13.10 -9.91 11.57
C GLU A 277 12.77 -8.66 12.40
N PHE A 278 11.76 -7.88 12.01
CA PHE A 278 11.33 -6.70 12.78
C PHE A 278 10.85 -7.08 14.18
N ARG A 279 10.11 -8.20 14.32
CA ARG A 279 9.70 -8.71 15.64
C ARG A 279 10.89 -9.08 16.51
N GLU A 280 11.82 -9.86 15.98
CA GLU A 280 13.00 -10.32 16.73
C GLU A 280 13.89 -9.16 17.15
N ARG A 281 14.01 -8.13 16.31
CA ARG A 281 14.72 -6.87 16.58
C ARG A 281 13.97 -5.92 17.52
N GLY A 282 12.69 -6.18 17.80
CA GLY A 282 11.81 -5.29 18.57
C GLY A 282 11.37 -4.02 17.84
N MET A 283 11.67 -3.92 16.55
CA MET A 283 11.33 -2.78 15.68
C MET A 283 9.82 -2.70 15.45
N LYS A 284 9.34 -1.53 15.03
CA LYS A 284 7.96 -1.29 14.57
C LYS A 284 7.96 -0.96 13.08
N VAL A 285 6.85 -1.25 12.39
CA VAL A 285 6.76 -1.08 10.94
C VAL A 285 5.47 -0.42 10.48
N TRP A 286 5.60 0.54 9.57
CA TRP A 286 4.53 0.99 8.69
C TRP A 286 4.64 0.24 7.35
N ILE A 287 3.51 -0.24 6.83
CA ILE A 287 3.46 -0.81 5.48
C ILE A 287 3.01 0.28 4.52
N SER A 288 3.74 0.46 3.42
CA SER A 288 3.46 1.43 2.36
C SER A 288 3.18 0.69 1.06
N GLY A 289 2.17 1.13 0.32
CA GLY A 289 1.84 0.65 -1.01
C GLY A 289 0.93 1.65 -1.71
N HIS A 290 0.61 1.46 -2.99
CA HIS A 290 -0.28 2.39 -3.69
C HIS A 290 -1.75 2.00 -3.53
N VAL A 291 -2.13 0.84 -4.07
CA VAL A 291 -3.51 0.35 -4.09
C VAL A 291 -3.91 -0.15 -2.69
N PRO A 292 -5.03 0.32 -2.09
CA PRO A 292 -5.40 -0.06 -0.74
C PRO A 292 -6.04 -1.46 -0.63
N PRO A 293 -5.89 -2.12 0.53
CA PRO A 293 -6.37 -3.48 0.78
C PRO A 293 -7.88 -3.51 1.05
N ASN A 294 -8.69 -3.59 0.00
CA ASN A 294 -10.12 -3.90 0.10
C ASN A 294 -10.49 -5.02 -0.88
N SER A 295 -11.70 -5.56 -0.81
CA SER A 295 -12.20 -6.68 -1.63
C SER A 295 -12.53 -6.33 -3.08
N LYS A 296 -12.55 -5.05 -3.43
CA LYS A 296 -12.67 -4.54 -4.80
C LYS A 296 -11.31 -4.45 -5.49
N ASN A 297 -10.27 -4.13 -4.72
CA ASN A 297 -8.94 -3.90 -5.22
C ASN A 297 -8.05 -5.13 -5.11
N PHE A 298 -8.02 -5.80 -3.95
CA PHE A 298 -7.13 -6.93 -3.71
C PHE A 298 -7.81 -8.26 -4.05
N GLU A 299 -7.09 -9.12 -4.76
CA GLU A 299 -7.55 -10.48 -5.05
C GLU A 299 -7.81 -11.22 -3.72
N PRO A 300 -8.96 -11.90 -3.52
CA PRO A 300 -9.38 -12.36 -2.19
C PRO A 300 -8.36 -13.24 -1.46
N SER A 301 -7.65 -14.13 -2.17
CA SER A 301 -6.60 -14.98 -1.58
C SER A 301 -5.39 -14.18 -1.06
N CYS A 302 -5.17 -12.98 -1.59
CA CYS A 302 -4.15 -12.04 -1.14
C CYS A 302 -4.67 -11.13 -0.01
N LEU A 303 -5.90 -10.62 -0.12
CA LEU A 303 -6.54 -9.83 0.94
C LEU A 303 -6.65 -10.61 2.26
N ASP A 304 -6.95 -11.91 2.18
CA ASP A 304 -7.07 -12.76 3.35
C ASP A 304 -5.73 -13.03 4.02
N ARG A 305 -4.67 -13.34 3.23
CA ARG A 305 -3.31 -13.42 3.74
C ARG A 305 -2.88 -12.10 4.38
N TYR A 306 -3.10 -10.96 3.71
CA TYR A 306 -2.73 -9.64 4.22
C TYR A 306 -3.36 -9.37 5.59
N SER A 307 -4.68 -9.55 5.68
CA SER A 307 -5.45 -9.38 6.93
C SER A 307 -4.94 -10.30 8.06
N ALA A 308 -4.58 -11.55 7.73
CA ALA A 308 -4.01 -12.50 8.70
C ALA A 308 -2.63 -12.04 9.19
N TRP A 309 -1.74 -11.62 8.28
CA TRP A 309 -0.42 -11.10 8.65
C TRP A 309 -0.51 -9.87 9.55
N MET A 310 -1.43 -8.93 9.25
CA MET A 310 -1.62 -7.74 10.09
C MET A 310 -2.08 -8.11 11.50
N HIS A 311 -2.97 -9.11 11.63
CA HIS A 311 -3.46 -9.57 12.92
C HIS A 311 -2.43 -10.34 13.75
N GLU A 312 -1.68 -11.25 13.13
CA GLU A 312 -0.66 -12.05 13.82
C GLU A 312 0.59 -11.22 14.16
N TYR A 313 0.87 -10.11 13.45
CA TYR A 313 1.96 -9.17 13.72
C TYR A 313 1.49 -7.83 14.32
N ARG A 314 0.35 -7.84 15.01
CA ARG A 314 -0.25 -6.70 15.73
C ARG A 314 0.63 -6.06 16.82
N ASP A 315 1.73 -6.72 17.20
CA ASP A 315 2.78 -6.24 18.10
C ASP A 315 3.85 -5.38 17.41
N VAL A 316 4.00 -5.52 16.09
CA VAL A 316 5.03 -4.90 15.25
C VAL A 316 4.44 -3.86 14.30
N VAL A 317 3.31 -4.18 13.66
CA VAL A 317 2.67 -3.31 12.65
C VAL A 317 1.97 -2.11 13.31
N VAL A 318 2.28 -0.91 12.83
CA VAL A 318 1.64 0.35 13.24
C VAL A 318 0.38 0.63 12.40
N GLY A 319 0.42 0.26 11.11
CA GLY A 319 -0.68 0.40 10.16
C GLY A 319 -0.19 0.33 8.71
N GLY A 320 -1.13 0.43 7.77
CA GLY A 320 -0.83 0.58 6.34
C GLY A 320 -1.11 2.01 5.82
N LEU A 321 -0.33 2.47 4.86
CA LEU A 321 -0.43 3.78 4.19
C LEU A 321 -0.58 3.55 2.68
N PHE A 322 -1.62 4.13 2.08
CA PHE A 322 -2.05 3.89 0.70
C PHE A 322 -2.62 5.15 0.03
N GLY A 323 -2.81 5.10 -1.30
CA GLY A 323 -3.39 6.15 -2.14
C GLY A 323 -4.45 5.60 -3.09
N HIS A 324 -4.29 5.84 -4.40
CA HIS A 324 -5.06 5.28 -5.52
C HIS A 324 -6.52 5.75 -5.65
N MET A 325 -7.29 5.74 -4.56
CA MET A 325 -8.73 5.98 -4.60
C MET A 325 -9.09 7.46 -4.81
N ASN A 326 -8.12 8.37 -4.73
CA ASN A 326 -8.27 9.82 -4.75
C ASN A 326 -9.22 10.41 -3.68
N VAL A 327 -9.59 9.64 -2.66
CA VAL A 327 -10.58 9.98 -1.62
C VAL A 327 -10.01 9.68 -0.23
N ASP A 328 -10.08 10.64 0.68
CA ASP A 328 -9.60 10.49 2.06
C ASP A 328 -10.53 9.57 2.88
N HIS A 329 -10.04 8.39 3.23
CA HIS A 329 -10.75 7.45 4.08
C HIS A 329 -9.80 6.47 4.80
N PHE A 330 -10.37 5.56 5.59
CA PHE A 330 -9.66 4.49 6.27
C PHE A 330 -10.39 3.17 6.08
N LEU A 331 -9.67 2.07 6.24
CA LEU A 331 -10.16 0.70 6.14
C LEU A 331 -9.87 -0.05 7.44
N LEU A 332 -10.86 -0.81 7.90
CA LEU A 332 -10.76 -1.71 9.05
C LEU A 332 -10.71 -3.15 8.53
N LEU A 333 -9.50 -3.71 8.49
CA LEU A 333 -9.27 -5.07 8.02
C LEU A 333 -9.63 -6.06 9.10
N ASP A 334 -10.63 -6.89 8.85
CA ASP A 334 -11.10 -7.90 9.78
C ASP A 334 -10.31 -9.22 9.62
N SER A 335 -9.80 -9.76 10.74
CA SER A 335 -9.11 -11.06 10.79
C SER A 335 -10.01 -12.26 11.11
N LYS A 336 -11.32 -12.06 11.34
CA LYS A 336 -12.27 -13.18 11.46
C LYS A 336 -12.18 -14.05 10.21
N ALA A 337 -12.14 -15.37 10.40
CA ALA A 337 -12.16 -16.41 9.36
C ALA A 337 -10.88 -16.63 8.52
N LYS A 338 -9.69 -16.19 8.97
CA LYS A 338 -8.47 -16.22 8.13
C LYS A 338 -7.43 -17.25 8.56
N THR A 339 -7.86 -18.52 8.62
CA THR A 339 -6.97 -19.69 8.51
C THR A 339 -7.07 -20.27 7.10
N PRO A 340 -6.08 -21.05 6.62
CA PRO A 340 -6.14 -21.70 5.29
C PRO A 340 -7.34 -22.64 5.07
N GLU A 341 -8.04 -23.03 6.14
CA GLU A 341 -9.20 -23.92 6.10
C GLU A 341 -10.53 -23.14 5.99
N LEU A 342 -10.55 -21.88 6.45
CA LEU A 342 -11.74 -21.03 6.49
C LEU A 342 -11.85 -20.11 5.27
N SER A 343 -10.74 -19.65 4.67
CA SER A 343 -10.74 -18.85 3.43
C SER A 343 -11.44 -19.56 2.25
N VAL A 344 -11.45 -20.89 2.23
CA VAL A 344 -12.12 -21.71 1.21
C VAL A 344 -13.63 -21.84 1.46
N THR A 345 -14.11 -21.63 2.69
CA THR A 345 -15.48 -21.97 3.11
C THR A 345 -16.34 -20.75 3.50
N GLU A 346 -15.75 -19.70 4.07
CA GLU A 346 -16.44 -18.45 4.39
C GLU A 346 -16.05 -17.36 3.39
N LYS A 347 -16.86 -17.17 2.34
CA LYS A 347 -16.79 -15.97 1.47
C LYS A 347 -17.34 -14.73 2.20
N ASN A 348 -16.68 -14.35 3.31
CA ASN A 348 -16.92 -13.12 4.06
C ASN A 348 -15.95 -12.01 3.62
N SER A 349 -15.75 -11.86 2.30
CA SER A 349 -15.33 -10.59 1.76
C SER A 349 -16.52 -9.63 1.81
N MET A 350 -16.34 -8.49 2.47
CA MET A 350 -17.27 -7.35 2.39
C MET A 350 -17.55 -7.09 0.90
N LYS A 351 -18.80 -7.14 0.47
CA LYS A 351 -19.13 -6.93 -0.95
C LYS A 351 -19.38 -5.45 -1.18
N PHE A 352 -18.34 -4.74 -1.63
CA PHE A 352 -18.56 -3.52 -2.40
C PHE A 352 -19.37 -3.90 -3.65
N THR A 353 -20.41 -3.13 -3.94
CA THR A 353 -21.39 -3.44 -4.99
C THR A 353 -21.23 -2.56 -6.23
N CYS A 354 -20.51 -1.45 -6.10
CA CYS A 354 -20.22 -0.50 -7.17
C CYS A 354 -19.03 -0.94 -8.04
N ASP A 355 -19.17 -0.80 -9.36
CA ASP A 355 -18.04 -0.75 -10.28
C ASP A 355 -17.49 0.69 -10.28
N ILE A 356 -16.22 0.87 -9.90
CA ILE A 356 -15.48 2.13 -10.17
C ILE A 356 -14.50 1.73 -11.25
N GLU A 357 -14.68 2.26 -12.46
CA GLU A 357 -13.64 2.25 -13.47
C GLU A 357 -12.55 3.25 -13.04
N ASP A 358 -11.28 3.00 -13.38
CA ASP A 358 -10.12 3.88 -13.11
C ASP A 358 -10.21 5.26 -13.84
N ASP A 359 -11.37 5.57 -14.42
CA ASP A 359 -11.69 6.81 -15.12
C ASP A 359 -12.63 7.70 -14.28
N ASP A 360 -12.15 8.89 -13.92
CA ASP A 360 -12.85 9.88 -13.10
C ASP A 360 -14.01 10.57 -13.85
N ASP A 361 -14.99 9.81 -14.35
CA ASP A 361 -16.16 10.35 -15.04
C ASP A 361 -17.28 10.81 -14.07
N ILE A 362 -18.32 11.48 -14.57
CA ILE A 362 -19.53 11.78 -13.77
C ILE A 362 -20.20 10.47 -13.28
N ILE A 363 -20.09 9.38 -14.04
CA ILE A 363 -20.51 8.05 -13.55
C ILE A 363 -19.66 7.59 -12.36
N SER A 364 -18.36 7.92 -12.32
CA SER A 364 -17.50 7.68 -11.16
C SER A 364 -17.82 8.57 -9.95
N THR A 365 -18.50 9.72 -10.14
CA THR A 365 -18.98 10.57 -9.04
C THR A 365 -19.97 9.81 -8.16
N LEU A 366 -20.98 9.21 -8.79
CA LEU A 366 -21.90 8.30 -8.11
C LEU A 366 -21.14 7.10 -7.54
N GLY A 367 -20.27 6.46 -8.33
CA GLY A 367 -19.48 5.30 -7.88
C GLY A 367 -18.60 5.56 -6.66
N LYS A 368 -18.02 6.76 -6.49
CA LYS A 368 -17.20 7.11 -5.31
C LYS A 368 -18.04 7.46 -4.08
N ILE A 369 -19.24 8.02 -4.24
CA ILE A 369 -20.19 8.22 -3.13
C ILE A 369 -20.75 6.86 -2.69
N GLU A 370 -21.17 6.02 -3.65
CA GLU A 370 -21.62 4.64 -3.42
C GLU A 370 -20.53 3.80 -2.73
N TYR A 371 -19.26 3.92 -3.12
CA TYR A 371 -18.14 3.27 -2.42
C TYR A 371 -17.99 3.70 -0.96
N LEU A 372 -18.20 4.99 -0.64
CA LEU A 372 -18.17 5.47 0.74
C LEU A 372 -19.40 4.99 1.53
N ASP A 373 -20.58 4.87 0.92
CA ASP A 373 -21.76 4.29 1.58
C ASP A 373 -21.63 2.75 1.75
N ASP A 374 -21.11 1.99 0.78
CA ASP A 374 -20.70 0.58 0.93
C ASP A 374 -19.71 0.43 2.11
N LEU A 375 -18.71 1.32 2.21
CA LEU A 375 -17.77 1.37 3.33
C LEU A 375 -18.48 1.66 4.66
N ARG A 376 -19.48 2.55 4.68
CA ARG A 376 -20.31 2.84 5.86
C ARG A 376 -21.18 1.66 6.28
N GLU A 377 -21.67 0.87 5.33
CA GLU A 377 -22.36 -0.39 5.61
C GLU A 377 -21.40 -1.41 6.24
N SER A 378 -20.18 -1.56 5.73
CA SER A 378 -19.17 -2.42 6.36
C SER A 378 -18.86 -2.01 7.81
N TYR A 379 -18.90 -0.71 8.13
CA TYR A 379 -18.76 -0.21 9.50
C TYR A 379 -19.95 -0.55 10.42
N ALA A 380 -21.12 -0.89 9.85
CA ALA A 380 -22.28 -1.35 10.61
C ALA A 380 -22.13 -2.80 11.09
N GLU A 381 -21.34 -3.61 10.37
CA GLU A 381 -21.10 -5.03 10.66
C GLU A 381 -20.06 -5.27 11.78
N ILE A 382 -19.36 -4.22 12.23
CA ILE A 382 -18.29 -4.32 13.24
C ILE A 382 -18.84 -4.82 14.58
N GLU A 383 -18.45 -6.04 14.97
CA GLU A 383 -18.90 -6.71 16.20
C GLU A 383 -18.32 -6.07 17.49
N ASP A 384 -19.09 -6.15 18.58
CA ASP A 384 -18.62 -5.76 19.92
C ASP A 384 -17.60 -6.78 20.42
N ASP A 385 -16.34 -6.37 20.50
CA ASP A 385 -15.28 -7.14 21.17
C ASP A 385 -15.25 -6.79 22.66
N ASP A 386 -15.63 -7.76 23.50
CA ASP A 386 -15.59 -7.65 24.97
C ASP A 386 -14.18 -7.32 25.52
N SER A 387 -13.11 -7.47 24.73
CA SER A 387 -11.74 -7.10 25.13
C SER A 387 -11.48 -5.59 25.18
N GLY A 388 -12.28 -4.78 24.47
CA GLY A 388 -12.11 -3.32 24.36
C GLY A 388 -10.86 -2.84 23.59
N LEU A 389 -9.94 -3.74 23.23
CA LEU A 389 -8.74 -3.42 22.44
C LEU A 389 -8.93 -3.66 20.93
N HIS A 390 -10.03 -4.32 20.53
CA HIS A 390 -10.39 -4.57 19.13
C HIS A 390 -9.26 -5.20 18.29
N THR A 391 -8.46 -6.08 18.90
CA THR A 391 -7.22 -6.65 18.32
C THR A 391 -7.43 -7.51 17.07
N ARG A 392 -8.69 -7.83 16.76
CA ARG A 392 -9.17 -8.46 15.52
C ARG A 392 -9.06 -7.56 14.29
N TYR A 393 -9.19 -6.24 14.47
CA TYR A 393 -9.13 -5.28 13.37
C TYR A 393 -7.71 -4.75 13.20
N SER A 394 -7.34 -4.35 11.98
CA SER A 394 -6.10 -3.61 11.71
C SER A 394 -6.38 -2.45 10.75
N MET A 395 -5.56 -1.40 10.84
CA MET A 395 -5.79 -0.14 10.14
C MET A 395 -5.03 -0.09 8.81
N SER A 396 -5.72 0.33 7.75
CA SER A 396 -5.09 0.83 6.52
C SER A 396 -5.68 2.18 6.19
N TYR A 397 -4.82 3.17 5.94
CA TYR A 397 -5.21 4.56 5.73
C TYR A 397 -5.00 4.93 4.27
N VAL A 398 -6.02 5.56 3.67
CA VAL A 398 -5.94 6.08 2.31
C VAL A 398 -5.75 7.59 2.39
N GLY A 399 -4.72 8.09 1.69
CA GLY A 399 -4.42 9.51 1.58
C GLY A 399 -5.37 10.23 0.63
N SER A 400 -5.56 11.52 0.87
CA SER A 400 -5.98 12.45 -0.17
C SER A 400 -4.86 12.62 -1.20
N SER A 401 -5.23 12.91 -2.43
CA SER A 401 -4.27 13.03 -3.54
C SER A 401 -3.87 14.46 -3.86
N ILE A 402 -2.72 14.61 -4.54
CA ILE A 402 -2.27 15.91 -5.06
C ILE A 402 -2.91 16.22 -6.42
N ILE A 403 -3.33 15.22 -7.21
CA ILE A 403 -4.13 15.43 -8.43
C ILE A 403 -5.39 16.26 -8.14
N PRO A 404 -5.71 17.28 -8.96
CA PRO A 404 -6.90 18.10 -8.80
C PRO A 404 -8.21 17.40 -9.23
N THR A 405 -8.35 16.09 -8.99
CA THR A 405 -9.67 15.42 -9.03
C THR A 405 -10.62 16.09 -8.03
N TYR A 406 -10.10 16.46 -6.86
CA TYR A 406 -10.74 17.32 -5.86
C TYR A 406 -9.86 18.55 -5.60
N LEU A 407 -9.86 19.09 -4.37
CA LEU A 407 -8.81 20.03 -3.96
C LEU A 407 -7.55 19.24 -3.57
N PRO A 408 -6.36 19.57 -4.11
CA PRO A 408 -5.11 18.88 -3.81
C PRO A 408 -4.84 18.83 -2.31
N GLY A 409 -4.56 17.63 -1.78
CA GLY A 409 -4.37 17.39 -0.36
C GLY A 409 -3.03 16.73 -0.02
N LEU A 410 -2.56 16.93 1.20
CA LEU A 410 -1.41 16.23 1.78
C LEU A 410 -1.61 16.00 3.28
N ARG A 411 -1.02 14.95 3.85
CA ARG A 411 -1.25 14.55 5.23
C ARG A 411 0.03 14.57 6.06
N VAL A 412 0.01 15.28 7.19
CA VAL A 412 1.09 15.23 8.18
C VAL A 412 0.62 14.43 9.39
N TRP A 413 1.30 13.33 9.66
CA TRP A 413 1.07 12.48 10.81
C TRP A 413 1.87 12.96 12.02
N GLU A 414 1.35 12.68 13.21
CA GLU A 414 2.00 12.87 14.52
C GLU A 414 2.02 11.53 15.26
N TYR A 415 3.15 11.19 15.88
CA TYR A 415 3.36 9.93 16.59
C TYR A 415 4.18 10.11 17.87
N ASN A 416 3.96 9.21 18.83
CA ASN A 416 4.57 9.31 20.15
C ASN A 416 6.08 8.95 20.13
N ILE A 417 6.94 9.93 20.41
CA ILE A 417 8.40 9.77 20.56
C ILE A 417 8.87 9.56 22.01
N THR A 418 7.95 9.46 22.97
CA THR A 418 8.31 9.19 24.38
C THR A 418 9.09 7.88 24.49
N GLY A 419 10.24 7.91 25.15
CA GLY A 419 11.08 6.73 25.35
C GLY A 419 11.89 6.29 24.12
N VAL A 420 11.88 7.02 22.99
CA VAL A 420 12.71 6.66 21.82
C VAL A 420 14.20 6.67 22.15
N GLU A 421 14.67 7.57 23.00
CA GLU A 421 16.08 7.62 23.45
C GLU A 421 16.40 6.51 24.47
N GLU A 422 15.44 6.16 25.33
CA GLU A 422 15.58 5.12 26.36
C GLU A 422 15.47 3.70 25.79
N ALA A 423 14.76 3.55 24.67
CA ALA A 423 14.78 2.34 23.85
C ALA A 423 16.21 2.11 23.36
N GLN A 424 16.95 1.27 24.09
CA GLN A 424 18.28 0.82 23.68
C GLN A 424 18.18 0.27 22.26
N ASN A 425 19.12 0.67 21.39
CA ASN A 425 19.33 -0.05 20.14
C ASN A 425 19.72 -1.48 20.52
N SER A 426 18.76 -2.39 20.48
CA SER A 426 19.02 -3.80 20.70
C SER A 426 19.88 -4.26 19.53
N VAL A 427 21.17 -4.40 19.77
CA VAL A 427 22.10 -5.02 18.79
C VAL A 427 22.10 -6.53 18.98
N TYR A 428 21.46 -7.07 20.04
CA TYR A 428 21.55 -8.48 20.44
C TYR A 428 20.19 -9.14 20.69
N SER A 429 20.01 -10.35 20.18
CA SER A 429 18.97 -11.30 20.61
C SER A 429 19.62 -12.48 21.32
N ASN A 430 19.14 -12.80 22.53
CA ASN A 430 19.66 -13.91 23.36
C ASN A 430 21.20 -13.90 23.57
N GLY A 431 21.83 -12.72 23.51
CA GLY A 431 23.28 -12.55 23.65
C GLY A 431 24.11 -12.75 22.37
N GLN A 432 23.47 -13.02 21.22
CA GLN A 432 24.09 -13.00 19.89
C GLN A 432 23.71 -11.71 19.16
N PRO A 433 24.61 -11.10 18.36
CA PRO A 433 24.26 -9.92 17.60
C PRO A 433 23.20 -10.24 16.55
N PHE A 434 22.33 -9.29 16.21
CA PHE A 434 21.45 -9.42 15.05
C PHE A 434 22.28 -9.56 13.78
N ARG A 435 21.86 -10.48 12.90
CA ARG A 435 22.51 -10.68 11.61
C ARG A 435 22.41 -9.43 10.73
N PRO A 436 23.44 -9.12 9.92
CA PRO A 436 23.40 -7.99 9.00
C PRO A 436 22.23 -8.09 8.02
N TRP A 437 21.67 -6.95 7.60
CA TRP A 437 20.59 -6.94 6.61
C TRP A 437 20.97 -7.58 5.27
N SER A 438 22.25 -7.50 4.87
CA SER A 438 22.76 -8.21 3.68
C SER A 438 22.60 -9.73 3.77
N GLU A 439 22.67 -10.32 4.96
CA GLU A 439 22.41 -11.76 5.15
C GLU A 439 20.92 -12.08 4.99
N VAL A 440 20.05 -11.23 5.55
CA VAL A 440 18.59 -11.35 5.43
C VAL A 440 18.13 -11.27 3.97
N PHE A 441 18.63 -10.28 3.21
CA PHE A 441 18.26 -10.14 1.79
C PHE A 441 18.83 -11.24 0.90
N ASN A 442 20.00 -11.80 1.24
CA ASN A 442 20.55 -13.00 0.59
C ASN A 442 19.72 -14.26 0.92
N GLU A 443 19.18 -14.42 2.14
CA GLU A 443 18.21 -15.49 2.44
C GLU A 443 16.95 -15.33 1.59
N ILE A 444 16.39 -14.12 1.53
CA ILE A 444 15.21 -13.81 0.72
C ILE A 444 15.46 -14.15 -0.76
N GLU A 445 16.60 -13.75 -1.33
CA GLU A 445 16.94 -14.06 -2.73
C GLU A 445 17.03 -15.58 -2.97
N GLN A 446 17.64 -16.34 -2.06
CA GLN A 446 17.72 -17.80 -2.14
C GLN A 446 16.35 -18.48 -1.99
N GLU A 447 15.50 -17.99 -1.10
CA GLU A 447 14.14 -18.52 -0.90
C GLU A 447 13.25 -18.24 -2.12
N LEU A 448 13.36 -17.06 -2.72
CA LEU A 448 12.66 -16.73 -3.97
C LEU A 448 13.17 -17.58 -5.14
N ALA A 449 14.49 -17.75 -5.28
CA ALA A 449 15.07 -18.65 -6.30
C ALA A 449 14.61 -20.10 -6.15
N ARG A 450 14.47 -20.62 -4.92
CA ARG A 450 13.89 -21.96 -4.68
C ARG A 450 12.44 -22.07 -5.12
N LEU A 451 11.63 -21.01 -4.96
CA LEU A 451 10.25 -20.99 -5.43
C LEU A 451 10.16 -20.97 -6.96
N ASP A 452 11.17 -20.42 -7.64
CA ASP A 452 11.30 -20.51 -9.11
C ASP A 452 11.66 -21.95 -9.55
N GLU A 453 12.64 -22.58 -8.89
CA GLU A 453 13.16 -23.91 -9.25
C GLU A 453 12.22 -25.08 -8.89
N GLU A 454 11.54 -25.04 -7.72
CA GLU A 454 10.70 -26.16 -7.24
C GLU A 454 9.51 -26.47 -8.18
N ASP A 455 9.08 -25.51 -8.99
CA ASP A 455 7.95 -25.65 -9.92
C ASP A 455 8.38 -25.98 -11.37
N GLU A 456 9.65 -25.75 -11.78
CA GLU A 456 10.16 -26.16 -13.11
C GLU A 456 10.32 -27.69 -13.20
N TYR A 457 10.51 -28.36 -12.06
CA TYR A 457 10.66 -29.81 -11.95
C TYR A 457 9.34 -30.57 -11.67
N GLN A 458 8.22 -30.12 -12.25
CA GLN A 458 7.03 -30.95 -12.45
C GLN A 458 6.91 -31.39 -13.91
N PRO A 459 7.42 -32.59 -14.27
CA PRO A 459 7.04 -33.21 -15.54
C PRO A 459 5.53 -33.35 -15.60
N LEU A 460 4.94 -33.04 -16.76
CA LEU A 460 3.56 -33.40 -17.11
C LEU A 460 3.45 -34.93 -17.23
N GLY A 461 3.45 -35.61 -16.08
CA GLY A 461 3.37 -37.05 -15.96
C GLY A 461 1.93 -37.53 -15.90
N GLU A 462 1.55 -38.43 -16.80
CA GLU A 462 0.24 -39.09 -16.85
C GLU A 462 -0.05 -40.04 -15.65
N GLU A 463 0.74 -39.97 -14.57
CA GLU A 463 0.71 -40.92 -13.46
C GLU A 463 -0.41 -40.69 -12.43
N GLU A 464 -1.06 -39.51 -12.39
CA GLU A 464 -2.15 -39.26 -11.43
C GLU A 464 -3.46 -40.04 -11.78
N LEU A 465 -3.55 -40.60 -12.99
CA LEU A 465 -4.64 -41.50 -13.40
C LEU A 465 -4.39 -42.99 -13.09
N ALA A 466 -3.16 -43.37 -12.68
CA ALA A 466 -2.71 -44.76 -12.67
C ALA A 466 -2.54 -45.40 -11.28
N MET A 467 -2.86 -44.70 -10.19
CA MET A 467 -2.64 -45.22 -8.81
C MET A 467 -3.92 -45.36 -7.98
N SER A 468 -4.97 -45.92 -8.61
CA SER A 468 -6.00 -46.63 -7.84
C SER A 468 -5.49 -48.02 -7.44
N SER A 469 -5.74 -48.40 -6.18
CA SER A 469 -5.39 -49.67 -5.51
C SER A 469 -3.98 -49.81 -4.88
N ILE A 470 -4.01 -50.30 -3.62
CA ILE A 470 -2.91 -50.84 -2.80
C ILE A 470 -1.99 -49.82 -2.10
N ASP A 471 -2.50 -49.34 -0.95
CA ASP A 471 -1.84 -49.24 0.36
C ASP A 471 -0.37 -48.77 0.45
N PHE A 472 -0.19 -47.49 0.79
CA PHE A 472 0.96 -47.07 1.60
C PHE A 472 0.57 -46.06 2.69
N GLN A 473 0.46 -46.55 3.92
CA GLN A 473 0.40 -45.72 5.12
C GLN A 473 1.69 -44.91 5.32
N LYS A 474 1.71 -43.66 4.84
CA LYS A 474 2.48 -42.53 5.40
C LYS A 474 1.98 -41.22 4.80
N LYS A 475 0.95 -40.63 5.41
CA LYS A 475 0.64 -39.20 5.17
C LYS A 475 1.86 -38.40 5.61
N LYS A 476 2.73 -37.98 4.67
CA LYS A 476 3.64 -36.85 4.90
C LYS A 476 2.76 -35.71 5.41
N LYS A 477 3.03 -35.18 6.60
CA LYS A 477 2.39 -33.93 7.03
C LYS A 477 2.67 -32.91 5.92
N LYS A 478 1.64 -32.35 5.29
CA LYS A 478 1.83 -31.19 4.41
C LYS A 478 2.61 -30.15 5.24
N LYS A 479 3.73 -29.66 4.72
CA LYS A 479 4.42 -28.52 5.35
C LYS A 479 3.42 -27.37 5.41
N ALA A 480 3.43 -26.59 6.48
CA ALA A 480 2.63 -25.37 6.53
C ALA A 480 3.11 -24.43 5.41
N ASP A 481 2.16 -23.76 4.75
CA ASP A 481 2.46 -22.73 3.75
C ASP A 481 3.09 -21.52 4.47
N PRO A 482 4.36 -21.16 4.19
CA PRO A 482 5.04 -20.06 4.88
C PRO A 482 4.50 -18.68 4.49
N THR A 483 3.60 -18.58 3.50
CA THR A 483 2.89 -17.34 3.16
C THR A 483 1.65 -17.10 4.03
N TRP A 484 1.30 -18.05 4.89
CA TRP A 484 0.37 -17.82 6.00
C TRP A 484 1.15 -17.60 7.30
N PRO A 485 0.75 -16.64 8.15
CA PRO A 485 1.45 -16.38 9.40
C PRO A 485 1.29 -17.56 10.36
N PRO A 486 2.28 -17.84 11.23
CA PRO A 486 2.08 -18.72 12.36
C PRO A 486 0.98 -18.18 13.28
N ASN A 487 0.17 -19.06 13.88
CA ASN A 487 -0.77 -18.67 14.92
C ASN A 487 0.01 -18.51 16.24
N PHE A 488 0.26 -17.26 16.64
CA PHE A 488 0.93 -16.94 17.90
C PHE A 488 -0.04 -16.88 19.10
N GLY A 489 -1.33 -17.04 18.83
CA GLY A 489 -2.40 -17.14 19.82
C GLY A 489 -2.73 -15.83 20.52
N LYS A 490 -3.46 -15.94 21.63
CA LYS A 490 -3.93 -14.77 22.42
C LYS A 490 -2.86 -14.14 23.32
N HIS A 491 -1.63 -14.65 23.32
CA HIS A 491 -0.57 -14.24 24.24
C HIS A 491 0.39 -13.18 23.65
N VAL A 492 0.22 -12.79 22.38
CA VAL A 492 0.95 -11.67 21.79
C VAL A 492 0.43 -10.35 22.37
N ASN A 493 1.31 -9.61 23.05
CA ASN A 493 1.04 -8.27 23.56
C ASN A 493 0.79 -7.30 22.39
N PRO A 494 -0.31 -6.54 22.38
CA PRO A 494 -0.59 -5.61 21.27
C PRO A 494 0.41 -4.46 21.16
N GLY A 495 0.70 -4.06 19.92
CA GLY A 495 1.70 -3.06 19.57
C GLY A 495 1.15 -1.63 19.51
N PRO A 496 1.92 -0.70 18.93
CA PRO A 496 1.62 0.74 18.95
C PRO A 496 0.30 1.11 18.27
N ALA A 497 -0.20 0.29 17.34
CA ALA A 497 -1.52 0.45 16.74
C ALA A 497 -2.68 0.23 17.73
N TYR A 498 -2.47 -0.48 18.84
CA TYR A 498 -3.55 -0.96 19.72
C TYR A 498 -3.47 -0.43 21.16
N VAL A 499 -2.25 -0.18 21.65
CA VAL A 499 -1.99 0.30 23.01
C VAL A 499 -1.05 1.49 22.93
N PRO A 500 -1.41 2.65 23.52
CA PRO A 500 -0.55 3.83 23.54
C PRO A 500 0.83 3.56 24.12
N GLN A 501 1.85 3.63 23.26
CA GLN A 501 3.26 3.45 23.57
C GLN A 501 4.12 4.24 22.57
N THR A 502 5.43 4.04 22.57
CA THR A 502 6.34 4.60 21.56
C THR A 502 5.90 4.19 20.14
N PHE A 503 5.93 5.13 19.20
CA PHE A 503 5.45 5.02 17.83
C PHE A 503 3.94 4.81 17.64
N THR A 504 3.12 4.88 18.69
CA THR A 504 1.66 5.02 18.52
C THR A 504 1.35 6.31 17.76
N PRO A 505 0.55 6.29 16.67
CA PRO A 505 0.11 7.51 16.02
C PRO A 505 -0.90 8.22 16.92
N THR A 506 -0.68 9.51 17.18
CA THR A 506 -1.48 10.31 18.11
C THR A 506 -2.49 11.17 17.38
N ARG A 507 -2.14 11.67 16.19
CA ARG A 507 -2.97 12.54 15.35
C ARG A 507 -2.50 12.49 13.91
N TYR A 508 -3.34 12.92 12.97
CA TYR A 508 -2.86 13.54 11.75
C TYR A 508 -3.59 14.86 11.47
N VAL A 509 -2.94 15.70 10.68
CA VAL A 509 -3.48 16.93 10.11
C VAL A 509 -3.59 16.74 8.61
N GLN A 510 -4.81 16.89 8.10
CA GLN A 510 -5.08 16.90 6.67
C GLN A 510 -4.98 18.35 6.17
N TYR A 511 -4.17 18.58 5.15
CA TYR A 511 -4.04 19.86 4.47
C TYR A 511 -4.69 19.82 3.09
N PHE A 512 -5.04 20.99 2.57
CA PHE A 512 -5.56 21.17 1.21
C PHE A 512 -5.10 22.49 0.58
N ALA A 513 -5.02 22.55 -0.74
CA ALA A 513 -4.79 23.79 -1.49
C ALA A 513 -6.09 24.27 -2.14
N ASN A 514 -6.55 25.49 -1.79
CA ASN A 514 -7.75 26.09 -2.39
C ASN A 514 -7.44 26.64 -3.79
N LEU A 515 -7.52 25.78 -4.80
CA LEU A 515 -7.23 26.14 -6.20
C LEU A 515 -8.12 27.26 -6.72
N THR A 516 -9.39 27.33 -6.31
CA THR A 516 -10.32 28.38 -6.75
C THR A 516 -9.80 29.77 -6.36
N ALA A 517 -9.41 29.96 -5.10
CA ALA A 517 -8.85 31.23 -4.64
C ALA A 517 -7.46 31.53 -5.25
N ALA A 518 -6.63 30.50 -5.43
CA ALA A 518 -5.29 30.64 -6.01
C ALA A 518 -5.30 30.97 -7.51
N ASN A 519 -6.23 30.39 -8.27
CA ASN A 519 -6.40 30.64 -9.71
C ASN A 519 -6.99 32.02 -9.99
N LEU A 520 -7.91 32.51 -9.14
CA LEU A 520 -8.45 33.87 -9.24
C LEU A 520 -7.44 34.97 -8.84
N GLY A 521 -6.35 34.60 -8.16
CA GLY A 521 -5.38 35.56 -7.61
C GLY A 521 -5.84 36.24 -6.32
N ASP A 522 -6.97 35.82 -5.74
CA ASP A 522 -7.48 36.31 -4.45
C ASP A 522 -6.54 35.96 -3.28
N LYS A 523 -5.74 34.89 -3.45
CA LYS A 523 -4.77 34.41 -2.45
C LYS A 523 -3.55 33.81 -3.14
N GLU A 524 -2.37 33.95 -2.53
CA GLU A 524 -1.18 33.19 -2.94
C GLU A 524 -1.40 31.68 -2.71
N PHE A 525 -0.78 30.85 -3.56
CA PHE A 525 -0.83 29.40 -3.39
C PHE A 525 -0.24 28.99 -2.04
N THR A 526 -1.02 28.26 -1.25
CA THR A 526 -0.59 27.65 0.01
C THR A 526 -1.47 26.45 0.30
N TYR A 527 -0.89 25.46 0.99
CA TYR A 527 -1.71 24.49 1.70
C TYR A 527 -2.22 25.10 3.01
N GLU A 528 -3.47 24.81 3.33
CA GLU A 528 -4.18 25.21 4.53
C GLU A 528 -4.64 23.97 5.28
N LYS A 529 -4.84 24.07 6.59
CA LYS A 529 -5.41 22.96 7.36
C LYS A 529 -6.88 22.79 7.01
N GLU A 530 -7.25 21.61 6.50
CA GLU A 530 -8.64 21.20 6.31
C GLU A 530 -9.20 20.69 7.65
N TYR A 531 -8.63 19.62 8.21
CA TYR A 531 -9.04 19.07 9.50
C TYR A 531 -7.89 18.41 10.28
N SER A 532 -8.16 18.02 11.52
CA SER A 532 -7.33 17.07 12.26
C SER A 532 -8.18 16.16 13.13
N THR A 533 -7.65 14.97 13.41
CA THR A 533 -8.38 13.87 14.06
C THR A 533 -8.75 14.12 15.54
N ASP A 534 -8.05 15.03 16.20
CA ASP A 534 -8.34 15.52 17.56
C ASP A 534 -9.51 16.52 17.61
N GLN A 535 -9.93 17.06 16.46
CA GLN A 535 -10.99 18.06 16.36
C GLN A 535 -12.34 17.46 15.95
N SER A 536 -13.41 18.23 16.12
CA SER A 536 -14.75 17.84 15.67
C SER A 536 -14.79 17.66 14.14
N PRO A 537 -15.44 16.62 13.59
CA PRO A 537 -16.36 15.68 14.23
C PRO A 537 -15.70 14.47 14.89
N TYR A 538 -14.42 14.20 14.64
CA TYR A 538 -13.68 13.03 15.11
C TYR A 538 -13.57 13.04 16.63
N ASN A 539 -12.84 14.00 17.19
CA ASN A 539 -12.48 14.14 18.61
C ASN A 539 -11.77 12.89 19.17
N MET A 540 -10.85 12.31 18.39
CA MET A 540 -10.08 11.12 18.78
C MET A 540 -8.84 11.55 19.58
N PRO A 541 -8.61 11.00 20.78
CA PRO A 541 -7.48 11.40 21.64
C PRO A 541 -6.14 10.80 21.18
N ASP A 542 -6.21 9.73 20.41
CA ASP A 542 -5.14 8.96 19.79
C ASP A 542 -5.70 8.28 18.53
N LEU A 543 -4.84 7.61 17.75
CA LEU A 543 -5.24 6.89 16.53
C LEU A 543 -5.09 5.37 16.67
N VAL A 544 -5.28 4.83 17.88
CA VAL A 544 -5.28 3.36 18.07
C VAL A 544 -6.53 2.72 17.45
N VAL A 545 -6.47 1.43 17.15
CA VAL A 545 -7.55 0.68 16.48
C VAL A 545 -8.89 0.80 17.19
N SER A 546 -8.93 0.82 18.53
CA SER A 546 -10.17 0.97 19.29
C SER A 546 -10.83 2.34 19.07
N SER A 547 -10.05 3.43 19.00
CA SER A 547 -10.54 4.79 18.68
C SER A 547 -11.13 4.85 17.26
N TRP A 548 -10.49 4.21 16.28
CA TRP A 548 -11.02 4.10 14.91
C TRP A 548 -12.26 3.24 14.80
N VAL A 549 -12.32 2.11 15.50
CA VAL A 549 -13.50 1.24 15.57
C VAL A 549 -14.69 1.99 16.19
N ASP A 550 -14.49 2.71 17.30
CA ASP A 550 -15.53 3.53 17.92
C ASP A 550 -16.01 4.68 17.01
N PHE A 551 -15.12 5.22 16.18
CA PHE A 551 -15.45 6.23 15.18
C PHE A 551 -16.23 5.64 13.98
N ALA A 552 -15.77 4.53 13.38
CA ALA A 552 -16.48 3.81 12.33
C ALA A 552 -17.92 3.46 12.75
N ARG A 553 -18.07 2.88 13.94
CA ARG A 553 -19.38 2.59 14.56
C ARG A 553 -20.21 3.85 14.80
N LYS A 554 -19.58 4.99 15.11
CA LYS A 554 -20.28 6.28 15.23
C LYS A 554 -20.81 6.77 13.88
N LEU A 555 -20.12 6.52 12.76
CA LEU A 555 -20.60 6.83 11.41
C LEU A 555 -21.77 5.92 10.98
N ALA A 556 -21.70 4.61 11.30
CA ALA A 556 -22.69 3.61 10.91
C ALA A 556 -23.96 3.51 11.79
N ARG A 557 -23.96 4.11 13.00
CA ARG A 557 -25.06 4.05 14.00
C ARG A 557 -26.47 4.34 13.48
N GLU A 558 -26.61 5.09 12.39
CA GLU A 558 -27.90 5.36 11.74
C GLU A 558 -28.49 4.11 11.06
N ILE A 559 -27.65 3.32 10.39
CA ILE A 559 -28.01 2.10 9.63
C ILE A 559 -28.52 1.04 10.60
N VAL A 560 -27.68 0.64 11.57
CA VAL A 560 -28.04 -0.29 12.67
C VAL A 560 -29.32 0.15 13.40
N GLY A 561 -29.50 1.48 13.56
CA GLY A 561 -30.67 2.07 14.19
C GLY A 561 -31.95 2.07 13.34
N ASN A 562 -31.89 1.69 12.06
CA ASN A 562 -33.02 1.44 11.17
C ASN A 562 -33.39 -0.04 11.15
N ASP A 563 -32.41 -0.96 11.13
CA ASP A 563 -32.65 -2.40 11.17
C ASP A 563 -33.33 -2.83 12.48
N GLU A 564 -32.89 -2.30 13.64
CA GLU A 564 -33.59 -2.49 14.92
C GLU A 564 -35.07 -2.05 14.85
N LYS A 565 -35.45 -1.08 13.99
CA LYS A 565 -36.85 -0.66 13.83
C LYS A 565 -37.63 -1.61 12.94
N LEU A 566 -37.01 -2.12 11.87
CA LEU A 566 -37.61 -3.11 10.97
C LEU A 566 -37.91 -4.40 11.75
N ASP A 567 -36.97 -4.89 12.54
CA ASP A 567 -37.14 -6.09 13.37
C ASP A 567 -38.20 -5.92 14.48
N ILE A 568 -38.36 -4.71 15.04
CA ILE A 568 -39.45 -4.41 15.99
C ILE A 568 -40.82 -4.37 15.28
N SER A 569 -40.88 -4.08 13.98
CA SER A 569 -42.10 -4.17 13.19
C SER A 569 -42.44 -5.63 12.81
N ALA A 570 -41.41 -6.43 12.52
CA ALA A 570 -41.49 -7.85 12.15
C ALA A 570 -41.64 -8.81 13.35
N GLY A 571 -42.63 -8.53 14.21
CA GLY A 571 -43.25 -9.58 15.03
C GLY A 571 -42.92 -9.59 16.52
N LYS A 572 -43.85 -9.01 17.32
CA LYS A 572 -44.45 -9.71 18.47
C LYS A 572 -45.71 -8.98 18.98
N LYS A 573 -46.89 -9.56 18.72
CA LYS A 573 -48.09 -9.34 19.54
C LYS A 573 -47.84 -9.89 20.97
N LYS A 574 -47.13 -9.15 21.82
CA LYS A 574 -46.95 -9.50 23.24
C LYS A 574 -47.95 -8.73 24.14
N LYS A 575 -48.59 -9.48 25.03
CA LYS A 575 -49.73 -9.08 25.88
C LYS A 575 -49.50 -7.77 26.65
N LYS A 576 -50.55 -6.93 26.73
CA LYS A 576 -50.60 -5.72 27.57
C LYS A 576 -50.59 -6.07 29.07
N ASN A 577 -49.42 -6.12 29.70
CA ASN A 577 -49.32 -5.97 31.16
C ASN A 577 -49.08 -4.49 31.53
N LYS A 578 -49.72 -4.02 32.61
CA LYS A 578 -49.59 -2.65 33.13
C LYS A 578 -48.13 -2.34 33.49
N LYS A 579 -47.40 -1.64 32.61
CA LYS A 579 -46.05 -1.13 32.90
C LYS A 579 -46.12 0.05 33.88
N ASN A 580 -45.23 0.05 34.87
CA ASN A 580 -45.14 1.12 35.86
C ASN A 580 -44.77 2.46 35.20
N LYS A 581 -45.28 3.56 35.77
CA LYS A 581 -45.06 4.94 35.28
C LYS A 581 -43.57 5.32 35.25
N LYS A 582 -42.75 4.69 36.10
CA LYS A 582 -41.27 4.81 36.11
C LYS A 582 -40.63 4.16 34.86
N ASP A 583 -41.09 2.98 34.43
CA ASP A 583 -40.49 2.26 33.30
C ASP A 583 -40.86 2.89 31.96
N LYS A 584 -42.06 3.47 31.85
CA LYS A 584 -42.42 4.29 30.68
C LYS A 584 -41.50 5.50 30.55
N LYS A 585 -41.27 6.26 31.64
CA LYS A 585 -40.31 7.37 31.67
C LYS A 585 -38.86 6.94 31.36
N LYS A 586 -38.41 5.76 31.83
CA LYS A 586 -37.09 5.20 31.47
C LYS A 586 -37.01 4.87 29.99
N LYS A 587 -38.04 4.24 29.40
CA LYS A 587 -38.08 3.93 27.95
C LYS A 587 -38.07 5.20 27.10
N GLU A 588 -38.92 6.18 27.42
CA GLU A 588 -38.97 7.49 26.73
C GLU A 588 -37.61 8.22 26.81
N LYS A 589 -36.92 8.18 27.95
CA LYS A 589 -35.55 8.72 28.07
C LYS A 589 -34.54 7.96 27.21
N LYS A 590 -34.56 6.61 27.17
CA LYS A 590 -33.66 5.81 26.30
C LYS A 590 -33.90 6.14 24.82
N GLU A 591 -35.17 6.21 24.40
CA GLU A 591 -35.54 6.53 23.01
C GLU A 591 -35.10 7.94 22.58
N LYS A 592 -35.31 8.95 23.44
CA LYS A 592 -34.79 10.31 23.17
C LYS A 592 -33.27 10.35 23.09
N LYS A 593 -32.55 9.58 23.94
CA LYS A 593 -31.09 9.45 23.86
C LYS A 593 -30.65 8.79 22.55
N ASN A 594 -31.37 7.77 22.08
CA ASN A 594 -31.06 7.11 20.80
C ASN A 594 -31.28 8.02 19.59
N LYS A 595 -32.42 8.73 19.55
CA LYS A 595 -32.71 9.74 18.51
C LYS A 595 -31.65 10.86 18.47
N LYS A 596 -31.10 11.27 19.63
CA LYS A 596 -29.95 12.21 19.68
C LYS A 596 -28.69 11.60 19.05
N LYS A 597 -28.34 10.36 19.42
CA LYS A 597 -27.17 9.64 18.87
C LYS A 597 -27.26 9.43 17.36
N ILE A 598 -28.43 9.06 16.82
CA ILE A 598 -28.62 8.89 15.36
C ILE A 598 -28.40 10.22 14.64
N ARG A 599 -28.96 11.33 15.14
CA ARG A 599 -28.72 12.66 14.57
C ARG A 599 -27.25 13.12 14.67
N GLU A 600 -26.53 12.68 15.69
CA GLU A 600 -25.08 12.92 15.84
C GLU A 600 -24.25 12.06 14.89
N SER A 601 -24.66 10.82 14.65
CA SER A 601 -24.09 9.90 13.65
C SER A 601 -24.25 10.46 12.24
N HIS A 602 -25.47 10.84 11.85
CA HIS A 602 -25.76 11.46 10.56
C HIS A 602 -24.92 12.72 10.32
N LYS A 603 -24.83 13.62 11.31
CA LYS A 603 -23.97 14.82 11.22
C LYS A 603 -22.48 14.50 11.12
N ALA A 604 -22.01 13.44 11.80
CA ALA A 604 -20.63 13.01 11.69
C ALA A 604 -20.34 12.41 10.31
N TRP A 605 -21.28 11.66 9.72
CA TRP A 605 -21.17 11.13 8.36
C TRP A 605 -21.08 12.25 7.32
N GLN A 606 -21.98 13.22 7.37
CA GLN A 606 -22.00 14.33 6.41
C GLN A 606 -20.72 15.16 6.43
N VAL A 607 -20.13 15.39 7.61
CA VAL A 607 -18.82 16.08 7.71
C VAL A 607 -17.66 15.16 7.32
N TYR A 608 -17.77 13.85 7.56
CA TYR A 608 -16.78 12.87 7.11
C TYR A 608 -16.73 12.77 5.57
N LEU A 609 -17.89 12.69 4.88
CA LEU A 609 -17.97 12.73 3.42
C LEU A 609 -17.33 14.00 2.86
N LYS A 610 -17.68 15.16 3.43
CA LYS A 610 -17.08 16.44 3.04
C LYS A 610 -15.54 16.44 3.15
N HIS A 611 -14.99 15.86 4.23
CA HIS A 611 -13.54 15.73 4.37
C HIS A 611 -12.95 14.66 3.43
N ALA A 612 -13.69 13.59 3.11
CA ALA A 612 -13.28 12.55 2.18
C ALA A 612 -12.98 13.12 0.78
N PHE A 613 -13.78 14.11 0.36
CA PHE A 613 -13.61 14.89 -0.88
C PHE A 613 -12.90 16.25 -0.66
N ILE A 614 -12.22 16.43 0.48
CA ILE A 614 -11.36 17.59 0.79
C ILE A 614 -12.08 18.94 0.59
N SER A 615 -13.30 19.07 1.12
CA SER A 615 -14.13 20.28 1.04
C SER A 615 -14.43 20.81 -0.37
N SER A 616 -14.20 20.01 -1.41
CA SER A 616 -14.44 20.39 -2.82
C SER A 616 -15.92 20.61 -3.18
N GLY A 617 -16.84 20.20 -2.30
CA GLY A 617 -18.29 20.26 -2.53
C GLY A 617 -18.82 19.15 -3.44
N PHE A 618 -17.97 18.19 -3.80
CA PHE A 618 -18.31 17.03 -4.64
C PHE A 618 -19.41 16.16 -4.02
N GLU A 619 -19.50 16.12 -2.68
CA GLU A 619 -20.56 15.42 -1.94
C GLU A 619 -21.96 16.03 -2.09
N LEU A 620 -22.08 17.14 -2.82
CA LEU A 620 -23.32 17.89 -3.06
C LEU A 620 -23.74 17.90 -4.54
N LEU A 621 -23.06 17.13 -5.40
CA LEU A 621 -23.42 16.97 -6.80
C LEU A 621 -24.47 15.85 -6.94
N ASP A 622 -25.69 16.22 -7.36
CA ASP A 622 -26.84 15.33 -7.62
C ASP A 622 -26.79 14.69 -9.03
#